data_AF-A0A0J6G098-F1
#
_entry.id   AF-A0A0J6G098-F1
#
_cell.length_a   1.000
_cell.length_b   1.000
_cell.length_c   1.000
_cell.angle_alpha   90.00
_cell.angle_beta   90.00
_cell.angle_gamma   90.00
#
_symmetry.space_group_name_H-M   'P 1'
#
loop_
_entity.id
_entity.type
_entity.pdbx_description
1 polymer ?
#
loop_
_entity_poly.entity_id
_entity_poly.type
_entity_poly.pdbx_seq_one_letter_code
_entity_poly.pdbx_strand_id
1 'polypeptide(L)'
;MVFVADGEVGVGAVREVRDGGTTFVVNIENGGDFVVPSSAVRDVHFGKVILAVEHLPASLREALRHPHAAELPTSTYAASDPSDGALKD
;
A
#
# COMPACT_ATOMS: atom_id res chain seq x y z
N MET A 1 -6.96 -0.32 -5.20
CA MET A 1 -6.46 -0.52 -3.82
C MET A 1 -5.09 -1.18 -3.88
N VAL A 2 -4.25 -0.94 -2.88
CA VAL A 2 -2.89 -1.47 -2.78
C VAL A 2 -2.82 -2.43 -1.60
N PHE A 3 -2.06 -3.51 -1.75
CA PHE A 3 -1.95 -4.61 -0.80
C PHE A 3 -0.50 -5.07 -0.65
N VAL A 4 -0.13 -5.53 0.55
CA VAL A 4 1.17 -6.16 0.81
C VAL A 4 1.15 -7.64 0.38
N ALA A 5 0.06 -8.36 0.67
CA ALA A 5 -0.17 -9.72 0.20
C ALA A 5 -1.58 -9.91 -0.38
N ASP A 6 -1.76 -10.98 -1.17
CA ASP A 6 -3.09 -11.33 -1.70
C ASP A 6 -3.99 -11.83 -0.57
N GLY A 7 -5.28 -11.51 -0.65
CA GLY A 7 -6.27 -11.86 0.36
C GLY A 7 -6.22 -11.05 1.67
N GLU A 8 -5.30 -10.09 1.81
CA GLU A 8 -5.20 -9.21 2.98
C GLU A 8 -6.04 -7.91 2.83
N VAL A 9 -6.04 -7.09 3.88
CA VAL A 9 -6.68 -5.77 3.90
C VAL A 9 -5.86 -4.77 3.08
N GLY A 10 -6.56 -3.88 2.37
CA GLY A 10 -5.92 -2.85 1.55
C GLY A 10 -5.29 -1.78 2.42
N VAL A 11 -4.08 -1.36 2.08
CA VAL A 11 -3.25 -0.41 2.87
C VAL A 11 -3.19 0.99 2.25
N GLY A 12 -3.92 1.19 1.15
CA GLY A 12 -3.91 2.42 0.38
C GLY A 12 -4.32 2.26 -1.08
N ALA A 13 -3.83 3.15 -1.94
CA ALA A 13 -4.25 3.23 -3.34
C ALA A 13 -3.18 3.76 -4.29
N VAL A 14 -3.22 3.32 -5.55
CA VAL A 14 -2.51 4.00 -6.63
C VAL A 14 -3.23 5.31 -6.95
N ARG A 15 -2.51 6.42 -6.89
CA ARG A 15 -3.00 7.78 -7.18
C ARG A 15 -2.78 8.14 -8.64
N GLU A 16 -1.63 7.72 -9.19
CA GLU A 16 -1.20 8.11 -10.52
C GLU A 16 -0.32 7.03 -11.14
N VAL A 17 -0.43 6.87 -12.45
CA VAL A 17 0.49 6.07 -13.28
C VAL A 17 1.25 7.06 -14.17
N ARG A 18 2.57 7.07 -14.07
CA ARG A 18 3.45 8.02 -14.76
C ARG A 18 4.35 7.31 -15.76
N ASP A 19 4.98 8.10 -16.63
CA ASP A 19 6.05 7.64 -17.53
C ASP A 19 5.67 6.42 -18.39
N GLY A 20 4.42 6.38 -18.86
CA GLY A 20 3.91 5.25 -19.65
C GLY A 20 3.79 3.94 -18.88
N GLY A 21 3.72 3.98 -17.54
CA GLY A 21 3.57 2.82 -16.68
C GLY A 21 4.86 2.33 -16.02
N THR A 22 5.97 3.06 -16.13
CA THR A 22 7.23 2.68 -15.47
C THR A 22 7.32 3.15 -14.03
N THR A 23 6.51 4.14 -13.64
CA THR A 23 6.46 4.67 -12.27
C THR A 23 5.02 4.86 -11.80
N PHE A 24 4.81 4.65 -10.51
CA PHE A 24 3.50 4.75 -9.85
C PHE A 24 3.61 5.69 -8.66
N VAL A 25 2.57 6.50 -8.45
CA VAL A 25 2.37 7.19 -7.18
C VAL A 25 1.41 6.37 -6.35
N VAL A 26 1.86 5.90 -5.21
CA VAL A 26 1.09 5.09 -4.27
C VAL A 26 0.89 5.89 -2.99
N ASN A 27 -0.36 6.08 -2.58
CA ASN A 27 -0.70 6.59 -1.27
C ASN A 27 -0.80 5.44 -0.28
N ILE A 28 -0.12 5.54 0.85
CA ILE A 28 -0.34 4.71 2.04
C ILE A 28 -1.08 5.56 3.07
N GLU A 29 -2.09 4.98 3.70
CA GLU A 29 -3.05 5.70 4.54
C GLU A 29 -2.39 6.50 5.68
N ASN A 30 -1.40 5.92 6.36
CA ASN A 30 -0.59 6.61 7.37
C ASN A 30 0.63 7.38 6.84
N GLY A 31 1.04 7.11 5.59
CA GLY A 31 2.37 7.45 5.08
C GLY A 31 2.38 8.51 3.99
N GLY A 32 1.22 8.82 3.41
CA GLY A 32 1.12 9.72 2.27
C GLY A 32 1.59 9.08 0.97
N ASP A 33 2.05 9.91 0.03
CA ASP A 33 2.38 9.49 -1.33
C ASP A 33 3.85 9.09 -1.49
N PHE A 34 4.07 7.97 -2.17
CA PHE A 34 5.38 7.42 -2.52
C PHE A 34 5.46 7.19 -4.03
N VAL A 35 6.57 7.59 -4.64
CA VAL A 35 6.86 7.23 -6.04
C VAL A 35 7.64 5.93 -6.06
N VAL A 36 7.13 4.93 -6.76
CA VAL A 36 7.76 3.60 -6.87
C VAL A 36 7.88 3.17 -8.33
N PRO A 37 8.93 2.41 -8.70
CA PRO A 37 9.05 1.85 -10.04
C PRO A 37 8.02 0.74 -10.27
N SER A 38 7.77 0.37 -11.53
CA SER A 38 6.92 -0.77 -11.86
C SER A 38 7.41 -2.10 -11.27
N SER A 39 8.72 -2.24 -11.03
CA SER A 39 9.28 -3.40 -10.34
C SER A 39 8.82 -3.54 -8.88
N ALA A 40 8.30 -2.49 -8.26
CA ALA A 40 7.67 -2.54 -6.94
C ALA A 40 6.25 -3.12 -6.96
N VAL A 41 5.69 -3.40 -8.14
CA VAL A 41 4.41 -4.08 -8.31
C VAL A 41 4.69 -5.55 -8.64
N ARG A 42 4.29 -6.43 -7.73
CA ARG A 42 4.36 -7.89 -7.94
C ARG A 42 3.28 -8.36 -8.89
N ASP A 43 2.05 -7.87 -8.71
CA ASP A 43 0.90 -8.32 -9.49
C ASP A 43 -0.25 -7.30 -9.48
N VAL A 44 -1.16 -7.40 -10.48
CA VAL A 44 -2.37 -6.58 -10.57
C VAL A 44 -3.57 -7.44 -10.97
N HIS A 45 -4.55 -7.56 -10.07
CA HIS A 45 -5.78 -8.33 -10.30
C HIS A 45 -7.02 -7.49 -10.04
N PHE A 46 -7.88 -7.32 -11.05
CA PHE A 46 -9.16 -6.61 -10.92
C PHE A 46 -9.03 -5.22 -10.24
N GLY A 47 -7.98 -4.45 -10.55
CA GLY A 47 -7.72 -3.14 -9.95
C GLY A 47 -7.13 -3.17 -8.52
N LYS A 48 -6.76 -4.34 -8.02
CA LYS A 48 -5.94 -4.54 -6.83
C LYS A 48 -4.49 -4.62 -7.24
N VAL A 49 -3.63 -3.84 -6.59
CA VAL A 49 -2.18 -3.82 -6.85
C VAL A 49 -1.48 -4.47 -5.66
N ILE A 50 -0.68 -5.49 -5.91
CA ILE A 50 0.07 -6.21 -4.91
C ILE A 50 1.54 -5.77 -5.00
N LEU A 51 2.11 -5.31 -3.90
CA LEU A 51 3.48 -4.80 -3.87
C LEU A 51 4.52 -5.93 -3.76
N ALA A 52 5.68 -5.73 -4.40
CA ALA A 52 6.88 -6.52 -4.21
C ALA A 52 7.71 -5.86 -3.09
N VAL A 53 7.51 -6.32 -1.85
CA VAL A 53 8.07 -5.73 -0.61
C VAL A 53 9.58 -5.53 -0.68
N GLU A 54 10.29 -6.50 -1.25
CA GLU A 54 11.73 -6.53 -1.45
C GLU A 54 12.26 -5.38 -2.33
N HIS A 55 11.40 -4.79 -3.16
CA HIS A 55 11.74 -3.68 -4.05
C HIS A 55 11.28 -2.33 -3.51
N LEU A 56 10.65 -2.29 -2.33
CA LEU A 56 10.14 -1.05 -1.75
C LEU A 56 11.25 -0.27 -1.03
N PRO A 57 11.27 1.08 -1.18
CA PRO A 57 12.15 1.91 -0.38
C PRO A 57 11.86 1.71 1.12
N ALA A 58 12.89 1.88 1.95
CA ALA A 58 12.78 1.64 3.39
C ALA A 58 11.67 2.46 4.05
N SER A 59 11.50 3.74 3.65
CA SER A 59 10.44 4.60 4.18
C SER A 59 9.03 4.06 3.91
N LEU A 60 8.82 3.47 2.74
CA LEU A 60 7.53 2.86 2.40
C LEU A 60 7.33 1.56 3.20
N ARG A 61 8.37 0.74 3.38
CA ARG A 61 8.28 -0.45 4.23
C ARG A 61 7.91 -0.08 5.67
N GLU A 62 8.49 0.97 6.23
CA GLU A 62 8.16 1.45 7.57
C GLU A 62 6.72 1.95 7.69
N ALA A 63 6.22 2.70 6.69
CA ALA A 63 4.82 3.10 6.66
C ALA A 63 3.87 1.89 6.65
N LEU A 64 4.21 0.86 5.86
CA LEU A 64 3.44 -0.37 5.75
C LEU A 64 3.44 -1.24 7.01
N ARG A 65 4.28 -0.99 8.01
CA ARG A 65 4.22 -1.71 9.30
C ARG A 65 3.01 -1.30 10.14
N HIS A 66 2.46 -0.12 9.89
CA HIS A 66 1.34 0.44 10.65
C HIS A 66 0.34 1.18 9.75
N PRO A 67 -0.11 0.57 8.64
CA PRO A 67 -0.73 1.28 7.52
C PRO A 67 -1.98 2.06 7.94
N HIS A 68 -2.74 1.52 8.90
CA HIS A 68 -4.00 2.09 9.40
C HIS A 68 -3.82 3.04 10.61
N ALA A 69 -2.59 3.38 11.00
CA ALA A 69 -2.34 4.17 12.22
C ALA A 69 -2.96 5.58 12.21
N ALA A 70 -3.26 6.12 11.03
CA ALA A 70 -3.90 7.43 10.87
C ALA A 70 -5.44 7.34 10.72
N GLU A 71 -6.01 6.14 10.72
CA GLU A 71 -7.45 5.96 10.61
C GLU A 71 -8.17 6.40 11.89
N LEU A 72 -9.38 6.94 11.72
CA LEU A 72 -10.25 7.24 12.85
C LEU A 72 -10.89 5.95 13.35
N PRO A 73 -10.69 5.54 14.62
CA PRO A 73 -11.22 4.27 15.14
C PRO A 73 -12.75 4.17 15.10
N THR A 74 -13.45 5.30 15.00
CA THR A 74 -14.91 5.38 14.93
C THR A 74 -15.46 5.35 13.52
N SER A 75 -14.60 5.33 12.50
CA SER A 75 -15.01 5.26 11.09
C SER A 75 -15.51 3.86 10.76
N THR A 76 -16.66 3.77 10.07
CA THR A 76 -17.17 2.51 9.51
C THR A 76 -16.27 1.96 8.39
N TYR A 77 -15.37 2.78 7.85
CA TYR A 77 -14.44 2.40 6.78
C TYR A 77 -13.04 2.06 7.31
N ALA A 78 -12.77 2.27 8.59
CA ALA A 78 -11.48 1.87 9.17
C ALA A 78 -11.34 0.35 9.22
N ALA A 79 -10.10 -0.13 9.17
CA ALA A 79 -9.80 -1.52 9.43
C ALA A 79 -10.34 -1.93 10.81
N SER A 80 -10.92 -3.14 10.89
CA SER A 80 -11.44 -3.67 12.15
C SER A 80 -10.30 -3.97 13.13
N ASP A 81 -9.15 -4.41 12.63
CA ASP A 81 -7.88 -4.45 13.35
C ASP A 81 -6.86 -3.52 12.64
N PRO A 82 -6.30 -2.50 13.32
CA PRO A 82 -5.29 -1.61 12.75
C PRO A 82 -4.00 -2.30 12.25
N SER A 83 -3.79 -3.57 12.62
CA SER A 83 -2.65 -4.39 12.22
C SER A 83 -2.95 -5.23 10.98
N ASP A 84 -4.19 -5.28 10.51
CA ASP A 84 -4.53 -6.00 9.29
C ASP A 84 -3.80 -5.40 8.07
N GLY A 85 -3.36 -6.26 7.15
CA GLY A 85 -2.58 -5.83 5.97
C GLY A 85 -1.20 -5.24 6.27
N ALA A 86 -0.80 -5.15 7.54
CA ALA A 86 0.51 -4.65 7.92
C ALA A 86 1.64 -5.56 7.42
N LEU A 87 2.73 -4.93 6.99
CA LEU A 87 3.96 -5.62 6.67
C LEU A 87 4.56 -6.24 7.94
N LYS A 88 4.60 -7.57 7.95
CA LYS A 88 5.21 -8.39 9.00
C LYS A 88 6.73 -8.45 8.81
N ASP A 89 7.45 -8.59 9.92
CA ASP A 89 8.90 -8.82 9.95
C ASP A 89 9.30 -10.16 9.30
#